data_AF-A0A6J2XBU7-F1
#
_entry.id   AF-A0A6J2XBU7-F1
#
_cell.length_a   1.000
_cell.length_b   1.000
_cell.length_c   1.000
_cell.angle_alpha   90.00
_cell.angle_beta   90.00
_cell.angle_gamma   90.00
#
_symmetry.space_group_name_H-M   'P 1'
#
loop_
_entity.id
_entity.type
_entity.pdbx_description
1 polymer ?
#
loop_
_entity_poly.entity_id
_entity_poly.type
_entity_poly.pdbx_seq_one_letter_code
_entity_poly.pdbx_strand_id
1 'polypeptide(L)'
;MAPQSEDILNEGNASFDENIRIKSGKILAEPNPGEEVVISGLSGKYPESRNVYEFRDNLFNKVDMVTDDNRRWNPTHPEIPQRTGKLYDIDKFDSSFFGLIE
;
A
#
# COMPACT_ATOMS: atom_id res chain seq x y z
N MET A 1 26.06 -22.04 -33.15
CA MET A 1 26.68 -22.26 -31.82
C MET A 1 25.76 -21.59 -30.82
N ALA A 2 25.03 -22.37 -30.02
CA ALA A 2 24.07 -21.82 -29.05
C ALA A 2 24.83 -21.17 -27.88
N PRO A 3 24.38 -20.03 -27.35
CA PRO A 3 24.91 -19.52 -26.09
C PRO A 3 24.52 -20.47 -24.96
N GLN A 4 25.48 -20.73 -24.07
CA GLN A 4 25.36 -21.70 -23.00
C GLN A 4 24.58 -21.15 -21.81
N SER A 5 23.95 -22.12 -21.15
CA SER A 5 23.08 -22.12 -19.97
C SER A 5 23.73 -21.61 -18.67
N GLU A 6 24.04 -20.33 -18.59
CA GLU A 6 24.30 -19.67 -17.29
C GLU A 6 23.19 -18.67 -16.96
N ASP A 7 21.95 -19.11 -17.16
CA ASP A 7 20.79 -18.56 -16.48
C ASP A 7 20.49 -19.42 -15.24
N ILE A 8 20.05 -18.73 -14.18
CA ILE A 8 19.30 -19.22 -13.02
C ILE A 8 20.13 -19.79 -11.84
N LEU A 9 19.99 -19.08 -10.70
CA LEU A 9 20.25 -19.46 -9.30
C LEU A 9 21.60 -19.04 -8.68
N ASN A 10 21.64 -17.83 -8.13
CA ASN A 10 22.22 -17.66 -6.78
C ASN A 10 21.45 -16.59 -5.99
N GLU A 11 20.71 -17.04 -4.98
CA GLU A 11 19.93 -16.23 -4.07
C GLU A 11 20.83 -15.46 -3.08
N GLY A 12 20.35 -14.32 -2.60
CA GLY A 12 20.81 -13.74 -1.34
C GLY A 12 21.11 -12.25 -1.42
N ASN A 13 20.23 -11.48 -0.76
CA ASN A 13 20.27 -10.03 -0.55
C ASN A 13 19.67 -9.21 -1.69
N ALA A 14 18.34 -9.12 -1.70
CA ALA A 14 17.62 -8.00 -2.32
C ALA A 14 18.01 -6.70 -1.59
N SER A 15 19.19 -6.16 -1.88
CA SER A 15 19.40 -4.72 -1.75
C SER A 15 18.52 -4.07 -2.82
N PHE A 16 17.45 -3.43 -2.35
CA PHE A 16 16.56 -2.67 -3.21
C PHE A 16 17.34 -1.47 -3.76
N ASP A 17 17.87 -1.60 -4.96
CA ASP A 17 18.55 -0.52 -5.66
C ASP A 17 17.51 0.58 -5.99
N GLU A 18 17.61 1.72 -5.31
CA GLU A 18 16.78 2.89 -5.56
C GLU A 18 16.82 3.32 -7.04
N ASN A 19 17.95 3.10 -7.73
CA ASN A 19 18.08 3.46 -9.13
C ASN A 19 17.13 2.63 -10.01
N ILE A 20 16.87 1.36 -9.64
CA ILE A 20 15.90 0.51 -10.34
C ILE A 20 14.50 1.07 -10.14
N ARG A 21 14.12 1.46 -8.91
CA ARG A 21 12.78 2.04 -8.63
C ARG A 21 12.54 3.33 -9.41
N ILE A 22 13.51 4.25 -9.41
CA ILE A 22 13.39 5.51 -10.14
C ILE A 22 13.33 5.27 -11.65
N LYS A 23 14.09 4.30 -12.17
CA LYS A 23 14.05 3.92 -13.57
C LYS A 23 12.72 3.27 -13.96
N SER A 24 12.18 2.36 -13.14
CA SER A 24 10.87 1.75 -13.35
C SER A 24 9.74 2.79 -13.30
N GLY A 25 9.79 3.73 -12.36
CA GLY A 25 8.82 4.82 -12.27
C GLY A 25 8.83 5.73 -13.51
N LYS A 26 10.02 6.04 -14.04
CA LYS A 26 10.15 6.77 -15.31
C LYS A 26 9.60 5.98 -16.49
N ILE A 27 9.92 4.69 -16.62
CA ILE A 27 9.44 3.85 -17.72
C ILE A 27 7.90 3.78 -17.76
N LEU A 28 7.25 3.73 -16.59
CA LEU A 28 5.77 3.72 -16.51
C LEU A 28 5.12 5.10 -16.73
N ALA A 29 5.91 6.17 -16.62
CA ALA A 29 5.44 7.56 -16.67
C ALA A 29 6.08 8.36 -17.81
N GLU A 30 6.54 7.68 -18.87
CA GLU A 30 6.95 8.30 -20.13
C GLU A 30 5.74 8.27 -21.10
N PRO A 31 4.86 9.28 -21.06
CA PRO A 31 3.76 9.40 -21.99
C PRO A 31 4.29 9.76 -23.39
N ASN A 32 3.46 9.58 -24.42
CA ASN A 32 3.85 9.97 -25.77
C ASN A 32 4.09 11.49 -25.84
N PRO A 33 4.90 11.98 -26.79
CA PRO A 33 5.09 13.41 -27.00
C PRO A 33 3.73 14.14 -27.18
N GLY A 34 3.44 15.10 -26.29
CA GLY A 34 2.18 15.84 -26.28
C GLY A 34 1.14 15.32 -25.26
N GLU A 35 1.43 14.25 -24.54
CA GLU A 35 0.62 13.72 -23.44
C GLU A 35 1.28 13.97 -22.08
N GLU A 36 0.46 14.10 -21.03
CA GLU A 36 0.93 14.32 -19.65
C GLU A 36 0.31 13.29 -18.70
N VAL A 37 1.12 12.81 -17.74
CA VAL A 37 0.64 11.95 -16.65
C VAL A 37 0.11 12.83 -15.53
N VAL A 38 -1.16 12.62 -15.17
CA VAL A 38 -1.84 13.37 -14.10
C VAL A 38 -2.40 12.43 -13.04
N ILE A 39 -2.52 12.95 -11.81
CA ILE A 39 -3.30 12.28 -10.76
C ILE A 39 -4.76 12.70 -10.95
N SER A 40 -5.56 11.83 -11.55
CA SER A 40 -6.97 12.11 -11.87
C SER A 40 -7.96 11.77 -10.74
N GLY A 41 -7.54 10.98 -9.75
CA GLY A 41 -8.40 10.59 -8.64
C GLY A 41 -7.64 9.97 -7.48
N LEU A 42 -8.27 10.03 -6.30
CA LEU A 42 -7.78 9.43 -5.05
C LEU A 42 -8.97 8.87 -4.26
N SER A 43 -8.81 7.67 -3.74
CA SER A 43 -9.71 7.06 -2.76
C SER A 43 -8.90 6.14 -1.86
N GLY A 44 -9.41 5.84 -0.67
CA GLY A 44 -8.73 4.97 0.27
C GLY A 44 -9.40 4.93 1.64
N LYS A 45 -9.02 3.91 2.41
CA LYS A 45 -9.30 3.81 3.85
C LYS A 45 -7.97 3.94 4.59
N TYR A 46 -7.99 4.64 5.72
CA TYR A 46 -6.80 4.95 6.53
C TYR A 46 -7.09 4.66 8.01
N PRO A 47 -6.08 4.63 8.90
CA PRO A 47 -6.32 4.53 10.34
C PRO A 47 -7.32 5.59 10.81
N GLU A 48 -8.28 5.19 11.65
CA GLU A 48 -9.38 6.03 12.14
C GLU A 48 -10.13 6.85 11.07
N SER A 49 -10.12 6.41 9.81
CA SER A 49 -10.71 7.16 8.69
C SER A 49 -11.29 6.21 7.62
N ARG A 50 -12.62 6.19 7.45
CA ARG A 50 -13.32 5.31 6.49
C ARG A 50 -13.22 5.77 5.04
N ASN A 51 -12.76 6.99 4.80
CA ASN A 51 -12.59 7.57 3.48
C ASN A 51 -11.54 8.70 3.51
N VAL A 52 -11.20 9.24 2.34
CA VAL A 52 -10.21 10.32 2.18
C VAL A 52 -10.61 11.63 2.86
N TYR A 53 -11.91 11.90 3.03
CA TYR A 53 -12.38 13.14 3.67
C TYR A 53 -12.22 13.08 5.18
N GLU A 54 -12.54 11.95 5.81
CA GLU A 54 -12.24 11.73 7.23
C GLU A 54 -10.73 11.81 7.49
N PHE A 55 -9.93 11.21 6.61
CA PHE A 55 -8.48 11.25 6.72
C PHE A 55 -7.93 12.68 6.59
N ARG A 56 -8.44 13.43 5.60
CA ARG A 56 -8.16 14.85 5.43
C ARG A 56 -8.44 15.61 6.73
N ASP A 57 -9.63 15.46 7.28
CA ASP A 57 -10.05 16.20 8.47
C ASP A 57 -9.20 15.84 9.70
N ASN A 58 -8.87 14.56 9.88
CA ASN A 58 -7.96 14.11 10.93
C ASN A 58 -6.54 14.69 10.76
N LEU A 59 -6.01 14.73 9.54
CA LEU A 59 -4.70 15.32 9.25
C LEU A 59 -4.67 16.82 9.57
N PHE A 60 -5.64 17.59 9.08
CA PHE A 60 -5.68 19.04 9.32
C PHE A 60 -5.85 19.39 10.80
N ASN A 61 -6.59 18.57 11.54
CA ASN A 61 -6.78 18.73 12.97
C ASN A 61 -5.69 18.06 13.83
N LYS A 62 -4.65 17.49 13.20
CA LYS A 62 -3.54 16.81 13.89
C LYS A 62 -4.01 15.70 14.84
N VAL A 63 -5.07 15.00 14.47
CA VAL A 63 -5.59 13.87 15.24
C VAL A 63 -4.62 12.71 15.14
N ASP A 64 -4.23 12.16 16.29
CA ASP A 64 -3.45 10.93 16.35
C ASP A 64 -4.35 9.74 16.01
N MET A 65 -4.21 9.21 14.80
CA MET A 65 -4.97 8.07 14.29
C MET A 65 -4.34 6.71 14.63
N VAL A 66 -3.31 6.69 15.48
CA VAL A 66 -2.71 5.46 16.00
C VAL A 66 -3.38 5.13 17.33
N THR A 67 -3.95 3.93 17.45
CA THR A 67 -4.69 3.51 18.65
C THR A 67 -4.04 2.29 19.31
N ASP A 68 -4.42 1.98 20.54
CA ASP A 68 -3.99 0.80 21.32
C ASP A 68 -5.08 -0.26 21.50
N ASP A 69 -6.22 -0.13 20.82
CA ASP A 69 -7.29 -1.11 20.92
C ASP A 69 -6.95 -2.47 20.29
N ASN A 70 -7.68 -3.49 20.75
CA ASN A 70 -7.43 -4.89 20.44
C ASN A 70 -8.10 -5.38 19.14
N ARG A 71 -8.49 -4.50 18.19
CA ARG A 71 -9.26 -4.92 16.99
C ARG A 71 -8.55 -5.88 16.04
N ARG A 72 -7.25 -6.16 16.26
CA ARG A 72 -6.48 -7.12 15.47
C ARG A 72 -6.00 -8.31 16.29
N TRP A 73 -5.48 -8.04 17.47
CA TRP A 73 -5.04 -9.04 18.43
C TRP A 73 -5.07 -8.42 19.83
N ASN A 74 -5.17 -9.27 20.85
CA ASN A 74 -4.91 -8.83 22.22
C ASN A 74 -3.39 -8.63 22.38
N PRO A 75 -2.93 -7.45 22.79
CA PRO A 75 -1.52 -7.18 22.88
C PRO A 75 -0.99 -7.74 24.21
N THR A 76 -0.58 -9.00 24.18
CA THR A 76 -0.19 -9.76 25.37
C THR A 76 1.29 -9.63 25.71
N HIS A 77 2.12 -9.31 24.72
CA HIS A 77 3.57 -9.27 24.89
C HIS A 77 4.08 -7.81 24.99
N PRO A 78 4.83 -7.46 26.06
CA PRO A 78 5.28 -6.08 26.29
C PRO A 78 6.29 -5.57 25.24
N GLU A 79 6.96 -6.48 24.53
CA GLU A 79 7.93 -6.12 23.47
C GLU A 79 7.27 -5.76 22.12
N ILE A 80 5.98 -6.07 21.97
CA ILE A 80 5.22 -5.73 20.75
C ILE A 80 4.67 -4.32 20.91
N PRO A 81 4.84 -3.42 19.91
CA PRO A 81 4.22 -2.11 19.93
C PRO A 81 2.71 -2.20 20.13
N GLN A 82 2.23 -1.59 21.22
CA GLN A 82 0.82 -1.61 21.60
C GLN A 82 -0.02 -0.68 20.70
N ARG A 83 0.59 0.40 20.20
CA ARG A 83 -0.06 1.41 19.38
C ARG A 83 0.23 1.17 17.90
N THR A 84 -0.83 1.00 17.11
CA THR A 84 -0.74 0.76 15.67
C THR A 84 -1.87 1.48 14.92
N GLY A 85 -1.61 1.92 13.69
CA GLY A 85 -2.65 2.43 12.80
C GLY A 85 -3.43 1.27 12.20
N LYS A 86 -4.76 1.28 12.32
CA LYS A 86 -5.60 0.12 11.97
C LYS A 86 -6.82 0.56 11.16
N LEU A 87 -7.10 -0.15 10.06
CA LEU A 87 -8.31 0.08 9.27
C LEU A 87 -9.54 -0.48 10.00
N TYR A 88 -10.69 0.18 9.80
CA TYR A 88 -12.01 -0.37 10.11
C TYR A 88 -12.48 -1.34 9.02
N ASP A 89 -13.45 -2.20 9.36
CA ASP A 89 -14.30 -2.91 8.41
C ASP A 89 -13.53 -3.68 7.31
N ILE A 90 -12.55 -4.51 7.70
CA ILE A 90 -11.73 -5.30 6.75
C ILE A 90 -12.46 -6.46 6.12
N ASP A 91 -13.59 -6.82 6.70
CA ASP A 91 -14.49 -7.89 6.31
C ASP A 91 -15.57 -7.41 5.32
N LYS A 92 -15.66 -6.10 5.06
CA LYS A 92 -16.67 -5.55 4.14
C LYS A 92 -16.18 -5.54 2.71
N PHE A 93 -16.95 -6.18 1.83
CA PHE A 93 -16.74 -6.20 0.39
C PHE A 93 -18.08 -6.37 -0.34
N ASP A 94 -18.32 -5.61 -1.41
CA ASP A 94 -19.53 -5.72 -2.23
C ASP A 94 -19.33 -6.78 -3.32
N SER A 95 -19.42 -8.04 -2.93
CA SER A 95 -19.21 -9.18 -3.83
C SER A 95 -20.18 -9.17 -5.01
N SER A 96 -21.44 -8.78 -4.77
CA SER A 96 -22.49 -8.74 -5.80
C SER A 96 -22.19 -7.78 -6.94
N PHE A 97 -21.71 -6.57 -6.62
CA PHE A 97 -21.32 -5.58 -7.61
C PHE A 97 -20.15 -6.08 -8.47
N PHE A 98 -19.19 -6.78 -7.85
CA PHE A 98 -18.03 -7.36 -8.54
C PHE A 98 -18.29 -8.73 -9.17
N GLY A 99 -19.53 -9.23 -9.16
CA GLY A 99 -19.91 -10.50 -9.78
C GLY A 99 -19.31 -11.73 -9.10
N LEU A 100 -18.90 -11.60 -7.83
CA LEU A 100 -18.47 -12.72 -7.01
C LEU A 100 -19.70 -13.28 -6.29
N ILE A 101 -20.09 -14.48 -6.68
CA ILE A 101 -21.15 -15.24 -6.03
C ILE A 101 -20.47 -16.18 -5.05
N GLU A 102 -20.84 -16.07 -3.77
CA GLU A 102 -20.36 -16.95 -2.70
C GLU A 102 -21.20 -18.23 -2.65
#